data_AF-A0A9X2Q6N3-F1
#
_entry.id   AF-A0A9X2Q6N3-F1
#
_cell.length_a   1.000
_cell.length_b   1.000
_cell.length_c   1.000
_cell.angle_alpha   90.00
_cell.angle_beta   90.00
_cell.angle_gamma   90.00
#
_symmetry.space_group_name_H-M   'P 1'
#
loop_
_entity.id
_entity.type
_entity.pdbx_description
1 polymer ?
#
loop_
_entity_poly.entity_id
_entity_poly.type
_entity_poly.pdbx_seq_one_letter_code
_entity_poly.pdbx_strand_id
1 'polypeptide(L)'
;MFEPLEVKALSGYRIWIRYADGEEGEVDLSHLAGKGVFELWEDEQKWKNVRIAEDGAIRWSEEVELCPDATYLKLTGKSPEGAFPKLKSTARA
;
A
#
# COMPACT_ATOMS: atom_id res chain seq x y z
N MET A 1 -6.52 4.29 -11.24
CA MET A 1 -5.71 3.48 -10.31
C MET A 1 -4.37 4.17 -10.20
N PHE A 2 -3.87 4.30 -8.97
CA PHE A 2 -2.65 5.04 -8.68
C PHE A 2 -1.44 4.17 -8.95
N GLU A 3 -0.45 4.70 -9.66
CA GLU A 3 0.73 3.97 -10.11
C GLU A 3 1.90 4.23 -9.15
N PRO A 4 2.32 3.25 -8.33
CA PRO A 4 3.51 3.39 -7.51
C PRO A 4 4.76 3.25 -8.37
N LEU A 5 5.76 4.08 -8.12
CA LEU A 5 7.03 4.09 -8.85
C LEU A 5 8.21 3.62 -7.99
N GLU A 6 8.18 3.91 -6.70
CA GLU A 6 9.21 3.47 -5.76
C GLU A 6 8.58 3.07 -4.42
N VAL A 7 9.17 2.06 -3.77
CA VAL A 7 8.83 1.64 -2.42
C VAL A 7 10.09 1.27 -1.64
N LYS A 8 10.13 1.61 -0.35
CA LYS A 8 11.23 1.30 0.56
C LYS A 8 10.68 0.87 1.92
N ALA A 9 11.20 -0.22 2.46
CA ALA A 9 10.91 -0.62 3.83
C ALA A 9 11.63 0.31 4.82
N LEU A 10 10.90 0.78 5.82
CA LEU A 10 11.42 1.53 6.97
C LEU A 10 11.22 0.72 8.26
N SER A 11 11.74 1.24 9.37
CA SER A 11 11.53 0.64 10.69
C SER A 11 10.08 0.77 11.17
N GLY A 12 9.70 -0.07 12.13
CA GLY A 12 8.38 0.00 12.78
C GLY A 12 7.22 -0.34 11.85
N TYR A 13 7.43 -1.24 10.88
CA TYR A 13 6.41 -1.65 9.89
C TYR A 13 5.87 -0.50 9.05
N ARG A 14 6.74 0.46 8.71
CA ARG A 14 6.42 1.56 7.79
C ARG A 14 7.06 1.35 6.44
N ILE A 15 6.38 1.77 5.39
CA ILE A 15 6.99 1.90 4.07
C ILE A 15 7.03 3.37 3.68
N TRP A 16 8.07 3.77 2.97
CA TRP A 16 8.03 4.97 2.15
C TRP A 16 7.65 4.58 0.74
N ILE A 17 6.73 5.33 0.12
CA ILE A 17 6.24 5.07 -1.23
C ILE A 17 6.12 6.38 -2.00
N ARG A 18 6.39 6.33 -3.32
CA ARG A 18 6.18 7.44 -4.25
C ARG A 18 5.33 7.00 -5.43
N TYR A 19 4.36 7.81 -5.81
CA TYR A 19 3.46 7.60 -6.93
C TYR A 19 3.80 8.50 -8.12
N ALA A 20 3.30 8.11 -9.30
CA ALA A 20 3.53 8.83 -10.57
C ALA A 20 2.92 10.23 -10.62
N ASP A 21 1.93 10.53 -9.79
CA ASP A 21 1.33 11.87 -9.67
C ASP A 21 2.13 12.81 -8.76
N GLY A 22 3.24 12.33 -8.18
CA GLY A 22 4.13 13.07 -7.31
C GLY A 22 3.81 12.94 -5.82
N GLU A 23 2.72 12.27 -5.43
CA GLU A 23 2.45 12.02 -4.00
C GLU A 23 3.46 11.00 -3.46
N GLU A 24 4.09 11.34 -2.34
CA GLU A 24 5.04 10.47 -1.66
C GLU A 24 5.00 10.64 -0.14
N GLY A 25 5.41 9.60 0.58
CA GLY A 25 5.55 9.67 2.03
C GLY A 25 5.50 8.32 2.72
N GLU A 26 5.40 8.36 4.04
CA GLU A 26 5.37 7.17 4.90
C GLU A 26 3.94 6.66 5.10
N VAL A 27 3.79 5.33 5.03
CA VAL A 27 2.54 4.63 5.38
C VAL A 27 2.82 3.67 6.52
N ASP A 28 2.06 3.82 7.61
CA ASP A 28 2.12 2.95 8.78
C ASP A 28 1.25 1.70 8.61
N LEU A 29 1.90 0.53 8.60
CA LEU A 29 1.30 -0.78 8.45
C LEU A 29 1.38 -1.63 9.74
N SER A 30 1.84 -1.05 10.86
CA SER A 30 2.01 -1.75 12.14
C SER A 30 0.74 -2.43 12.65
N HIS A 31 -0.43 -1.90 12.28
CA HIS A 31 -1.73 -2.47 12.61
C HIS A 31 -2.02 -3.83 11.95
N LEU A 32 -1.27 -4.21 10.91
CA LEU A 32 -1.38 -5.51 10.21
C LEU A 32 -0.33 -6.52 10.67
N ALA A 33 0.82 -6.06 11.17
CA ALA A 33 1.94 -6.92 11.52
C ALA A 33 1.56 -8.00 12.55
N GLY A 34 2.12 -9.20 12.37
CA GLY A 34 1.88 -10.33 13.27
C GLY A 34 0.47 -10.95 13.18
N LYS A 35 -0.27 -10.70 12.09
CA LYS A 35 -1.62 -11.22 11.90
C LYS A 35 -1.73 -12.05 10.63
N GLY A 36 -1.99 -13.35 10.76
CA GLY A 36 -2.20 -14.24 9.62
C GLY A 36 -1.04 -14.18 8.63
N VAL A 37 -1.31 -13.94 7.34
CA VAL A 37 -0.26 -13.86 6.32
C VAL A 37 0.80 -12.78 6.61
N PHE A 38 0.47 -11.74 7.40
CA PHE A 38 1.40 -10.66 7.76
C PHE A 38 2.38 -11.03 8.88
N GLU A 39 2.31 -12.24 9.46
CA GLU A 39 3.38 -12.77 10.34
C GLU A 39 4.73 -12.84 9.59
N LEU A 40 4.70 -12.92 8.26
CA LEU A 40 5.88 -12.83 7.40
C LEU A 40 6.78 -11.63 7.71
N TRP A 41 6.19 -10.52 8.15
CA TRP A 41 6.91 -9.27 8.42
C TRP A 41 7.75 -9.28 9.70
N GLU A 42 7.55 -10.26 10.60
CA GLU A 42 8.40 -10.40 11.79
C GLU A 42 9.84 -10.78 11.43
N ASP A 43 10.03 -11.43 10.28
CA ASP A 43 11.34 -11.61 9.67
C ASP A 43 11.77 -10.31 8.99
N GLU A 44 12.77 -9.65 9.56
CA GLU A 44 13.29 -8.38 9.07
C GLU A 44 13.79 -8.44 7.62
N GLN A 45 14.37 -9.56 7.19
CA GLN A 45 14.84 -9.73 5.82
C GLN A 45 13.66 -9.82 4.84
N LYS A 46 12.62 -10.55 5.24
CA LYS A 46 11.39 -10.60 4.45
C LYS A 46 10.73 -9.25 4.39
N TRP A 47 10.61 -8.52 5.51
CA TRP A 47 10.09 -7.16 5.56
C TRP A 47 10.84 -6.20 4.63
N LYS A 48 12.18 -6.28 4.60
CA LYS A 48 13.01 -5.46 3.72
C LYS A 48 12.86 -5.79 2.23
N ASN A 49 12.32 -6.97 1.89
CA ASN A 49 12.07 -7.42 0.52
C ASN A 49 10.78 -6.86 -0.11
N VAL A 50 10.28 -5.73 0.40
CA VAL A 50 9.17 -5.01 -0.23
C VAL A 50 9.57 -4.56 -1.63
N ARG A 51 8.68 -4.74 -2.60
CA ARG A 51 8.87 -4.36 -3.99
C ARG A 51 7.55 -4.02 -4.66
N ILE A 52 7.61 -3.31 -5.77
CA ILE A 52 6.46 -3.14 -6.67
C ILE A 52 6.51 -4.30 -7.66
N ALA A 53 5.45 -5.11 -7.70
CA ALA A 53 5.33 -6.21 -8.65
C ALA A 53 4.93 -5.72 -10.05
N GLU A 54 5.01 -6.59 -11.06
CA GLU A 54 4.69 -6.24 -12.46
C GLU A 54 3.25 -5.77 -12.66
N ASP A 55 2.33 -6.20 -11.79
CA ASP A 55 0.93 -5.77 -11.74
C ASP A 55 0.70 -4.49 -10.91
N GLY A 56 1.76 -3.89 -10.38
CA GLY A 56 1.72 -2.69 -9.55
C GLY A 56 1.43 -2.95 -8.06
N ALA A 57 1.27 -4.21 -7.63
CA ALA A 57 1.06 -4.53 -6.23
C ALA A 57 2.30 -4.23 -5.38
N ILE A 58 2.10 -3.75 -4.14
CA ILE A 58 3.19 -3.59 -3.17
C ILE A 58 3.35 -4.94 -2.46
N ARG A 59 4.41 -5.69 -2.80
CA ARG A 59 4.50 -7.12 -2.51
C ARG A 59 5.74 -7.47 -1.67
N TRP A 60 5.57 -8.39 -0.74
CA TRP A 60 6.64 -9.01 0.05
C TRP A 60 6.85 -10.48 -0.36
N SER A 61 5.77 -11.20 -0.67
CA SER A 61 5.77 -12.57 -1.20
C SER A 61 4.56 -12.79 -2.10
N GLU A 62 4.39 -13.96 -2.71
CA GLU A 62 3.19 -14.29 -3.51
C GLU A 62 1.88 -14.20 -2.70
N GLU A 63 1.95 -14.36 -1.38
CA GLU A 63 0.78 -14.37 -0.49
C GLU A 63 0.62 -13.06 0.30
N VAL A 64 1.65 -12.20 0.32
CA VAL A 64 1.68 -10.98 1.14
C VAL A 64 1.90 -9.77 0.25
N GLU A 65 0.80 -9.07 0.01
CA GLU A 65 0.76 -7.86 -0.79
C GLU A 65 -0.27 -6.85 -0.31
N LEU A 66 -0.11 -5.61 -0.75
CA LEU A 66 -1.06 -4.52 -0.56
C LEU A 66 -1.44 -3.91 -1.90
N CYS A 67 -2.72 -3.58 -2.01
CA CYS A 67 -3.25 -2.84 -3.15
C CYS A 67 -2.65 -1.42 -3.20
N PRO A 68 -2.11 -0.96 -4.34
CA PRO A 68 -1.51 0.36 -4.45
C PRO A 68 -2.53 1.48 -4.21
N ASP A 69 -3.79 1.28 -4.58
CA ASP A 69 -4.87 2.25 -4.34
C ASP A 69 -5.17 2.42 -2.84
N ALA A 70 -5.21 1.32 -2.08
CA ALA A 70 -5.45 1.38 -0.64
C ALA A 70 -4.32 2.12 0.10
N THR A 71 -3.08 1.86 -0.31
CA THR A 71 -1.91 2.56 0.24
C THR A 71 -1.91 4.04 -0.14
N TYR A 72 -2.35 4.41 -1.35
CA TYR A 72 -2.48 5.80 -1.77
C TYR A 72 -3.51 6.57 -0.95
N LEU A 73 -4.68 5.98 -0.72
CA LEU A 73 -5.70 6.58 0.14
C LEU A 73 -5.18 6.80 1.56
N LYS A 74 -4.44 5.82 2.10
CA LYS A 74 -3.84 5.92 3.43
C LYS A 74 -2.78 7.02 3.50
N LEU A 75 -1.94 7.13 2.47
CA LEU A 75 -0.90 8.15 2.35
C LEU A 75 -1.49 9.57 2.29
N THR A 76 -2.47 9.76 1.42
CA THR A 76 -3.01 11.09 1.09
C THR A 76 -4.14 11.54 2.01
N GLY A 77 -4.73 10.62 2.77
CA GLY A 77 -5.93 10.88 3.58
C GLY A 77 -7.18 11.18 2.74
N LYS A 78 -7.12 11.02 1.41
CA LYS A 78 -8.25 11.24 0.51
C LYS A 78 -9.32 10.19 0.76
N SER A 79 -10.58 10.58 0.63
CA SER A 79 -11.68 9.61 0.63
C SER A 79 -11.72 8.86 -0.71
N PRO A 80 -12.28 7.63 -0.75
CA PRO A 80 -12.47 6.89 -2.00
C PRO A 80 -13.27 7.70 -3.04
N GLU A 81 -14.28 8.48 -2.64
CA GLU A 81 -15.08 9.27 -3.60
C GLU A 81 -14.29 10.42 -4.23
N GLY A 82 -13.34 10.99 -3.50
CA GLY A 82 -12.45 12.05 -4.00
C GLY A 82 -11.34 11.51 -4.90
N ALA A 83 -10.79 10.34 -4.56
CA ALA A 83 -9.71 9.70 -5.31
C ALA A 83 -10.20 8.99 -6.58
N PHE A 84 -11.43 8.45 -6.55
CA PHE A 84 -12.04 7.74 -7.67
C PHE A 84 -13.33 8.43 -8.08
N PRO A 85 -13.28 9.51 -8.88
CA PRO A 85 -14.46 10.28 -9.27
C PRO A 85 -15.51 9.46 -10.04
N LYS A 86 -15.13 8.30 -10.60
CA LYS A 86 -16.04 7.35 -11.27
C LYS A 86 -16.79 6.41 -10.31
N LEU A 87 -16.47 6.38 -9.02
CA LEU A 87 -17.20 5.62 -7.99
C LEU A 87 -18.42 6.37 -7.43
N LYS A 88 -18.76 7.56 -7.95
CA LYS A 88 -19.97 8.31 -7.55
C LYS A 88 -21.24 7.53 -7.94
N SER A 89 -21.64 6.64 -7.03
CA SER A 89 -22.95 6.05 -6.79
C SER A 89 -23.79 5.60 -8.00
N THR A 90 -23.84 4.29 -8.22
CA THR A 90 -25.10 3.56 -8.45
C THR A 90 -25.56 2.92 -7.14
N ALA A 91 -25.81 3.72 -6.11
CA ALA A 91 -26.73 3.35 -5.04
C ALA A 91 -28.01 4.15 -5.27
N ARG A 92 -28.91 3.59 -6.09
CA ARG A 92 -30.31 4.01 -6.10
C ARG A 92 -31.04 3.05 -5.16
N ALA A 93 -31.65 3.64 -4.14
CA ALA A 93 -32.52 2.99 -3.17
C ALA A 93 -33.68 2.24 -3.84
#